data_AF-A0A3C1DZX0-F1
#
_entry.id   AF-A0A3C1DZX0-F1
#
_cell.length_a   1.000
_cell.length_b   1.000
_cell.length_c   1.000
_cell.angle_alpha   90.00
_cell.angle_beta   90.00
_cell.angle_gamma   90.00
#
_symmetry.space_group_name_H-M   'P 1'
#
loop_
_entity.id
_entity.type
_entity.pdbx_description
1 polymer ?
#
loop_
_entity_poly.entity_id
_entity_poly.type
_entity_poly.pdbx_seq_one_letter_code
_entity_poly.pdbx_strand_id
1 'polypeptide(L)'
;NLKGIISPTAVGIAAAARYLSTSAFKGKVALTGLGTPNQMRDYVNDGTVTAFALWNPADLGYLASYAAKALIDGTITGKEGDSFKAGKLGTFKVGAKGTVLLGDPYTFDKSNIAKFNF
;
A
#
# COMPACT_ATOMS: atom_id res chain seq x y z
N ASN A 1 11.66 -13.10 -24.68
CA ASN A 1 11.52 -11.67 -24.31
C ASN A 1 10.79 -11.53 -23.00
N LEU A 2 11.37 -10.80 -22.04
CA LEU A 2 10.75 -10.46 -20.75
C LEU A 2 9.58 -9.50 -20.99
N LYS A 3 8.44 -9.74 -20.33
CA LYS A 3 7.22 -8.93 -20.48
C LYS A 3 6.98 -7.96 -19.33
N GLY A 4 7.46 -8.31 -18.13
CA GLY A 4 7.37 -7.43 -16.99
C GLY A 4 8.22 -7.85 -15.82
N ILE A 5 8.32 -6.94 -14.85
CA ILE A 5 9.03 -7.10 -13.58
C ILE A 5 8.03 -6.81 -12.47
N ILE A 6 7.95 -7.71 -11.48
CA ILE A 6 7.18 -7.52 -10.25
C ILE A 6 8.17 -7.34 -9.10
N SER A 7 8.19 -6.15 -8.51
CA SER A 7 9.12 -5.81 -7.42
C SER A 7 8.36 -5.52 -6.11
N PRO A 8 8.11 -6.53 -5.26
CA PRO A 8 7.37 -6.36 -4.01
C PRO A 8 8.22 -5.71 -2.91
N THR A 9 8.92 -4.63 -3.23
CA THR A 9 9.83 -3.89 -2.36
C THR A 9 9.94 -2.45 -2.84
N ALA A 10 9.81 -1.49 -1.91
CA ALA A 10 9.87 -0.07 -2.21
C ALA A 10 11.19 0.34 -2.87
N VAL A 11 12.30 -0.24 -2.39
CA VAL A 11 13.63 0.02 -2.96
C VAL A 11 13.77 -0.59 -4.35
N GLY A 12 13.30 -1.84 -4.51
CA GLY A 12 13.46 -2.56 -5.77
C GLY A 12 12.64 -1.95 -6.91
N ILE A 13 11.40 -1.53 -6.66
CA ILE A 13 10.56 -0.93 -7.70
C ILE A 13 11.12 0.42 -8.17
N ALA A 14 11.61 1.25 -7.25
CA ALA A 14 12.21 2.54 -7.59
C ALA A 14 13.51 2.36 -8.40
N ALA A 15 14.34 1.37 -8.04
CA ALA A 15 15.57 1.06 -8.77
C ALA A 15 15.28 0.53 -10.19
N ALA A 16 14.29 -0.38 -10.31
CA ALA A 16 13.86 -0.91 -11.61
C ALA A 16 13.25 0.19 -12.48
N ALA A 17 12.44 1.08 -11.92
CA ALA A 17 11.83 2.20 -12.63
C ALA A 17 12.91 3.16 -13.15
N ARG A 18 13.90 3.51 -12.31
CA ARG A 18 15.04 4.31 -12.73
C ARG A 18 15.75 3.71 -13.93
N TYR A 19 16.10 2.41 -13.90
CA TYR A 19 16.74 1.74 -15.02
C TYR A 19 15.85 1.74 -16.28
N LEU A 20 14.59 1.35 -16.15
CA LEU A 20 13.67 1.28 -17.29
C LEU A 20 13.48 2.66 -17.93
N SER A 21 13.35 3.72 -17.12
CA SER A 21 13.09 5.09 -17.58
C SER A 21 14.15 5.65 -18.51
N THR A 22 15.41 5.20 -18.39
CA THR A 22 16.54 5.68 -19.20
C THR A 22 17.06 4.63 -20.19
N SER A 23 16.43 3.45 -20.25
CA SER A 23 16.89 2.34 -21.10
C SER A 23 16.08 2.21 -22.39
N ALA A 24 16.61 1.43 -23.33
CA ALA A 24 15.88 1.04 -24.54
C ALA A 24 14.63 0.17 -24.28
N PHE A 25 14.36 -0.19 -23.01
CA PHE A 25 13.24 -1.02 -22.58
C PHE A 25 12.04 -0.20 -22.05
N LYS A 26 12.14 1.13 -21.96
CA LYS A 26 11.00 1.99 -21.59
C LYS A 26 9.80 1.70 -22.50
N GLY A 27 8.63 1.45 -21.90
CA GLY A 27 7.41 1.10 -22.61
C GLY A 27 7.38 -0.31 -23.23
N LYS A 28 8.47 -1.08 -23.16
CA LYS A 28 8.55 -2.45 -23.68
C LYS A 28 8.42 -3.52 -22.60
N VAL A 29 8.92 -3.23 -21.40
CA VAL A 29 8.84 -4.11 -20.22
C VAL A 29 7.98 -3.41 -19.18
N ALA A 30 6.88 -4.05 -18.78
CA ALA A 30 6.02 -3.53 -17.73
C ALA A 30 6.72 -3.60 -16.37
N LEU A 31 6.44 -2.65 -15.49
CA LEU A 31 6.92 -2.68 -14.11
C LEU A 31 5.75 -2.42 -13.16
N THR A 32 5.63 -3.27 -12.15
CA THR A 32 4.70 -3.10 -11.03
C THR A 32 5.31 -3.65 -9.74
N GLY A 33 4.62 -3.50 -8.61
CA GLY A 33 5.12 -3.93 -7.31
C GLY A 33 4.63 -3.06 -6.16
N LEU A 34 5.47 -2.92 -5.13
CA LEU A 34 5.18 -2.16 -3.92
C LEU A 34 6.13 -0.96 -3.80
N GLY A 35 5.60 0.27 -3.79
CA GLY A 35 6.42 1.50 -3.73
C GLY A 35 5.67 2.65 -3.08
N THR A 36 6.37 3.68 -2.61
CA THR A 36 5.70 4.86 -2.05
C THR A 36 5.30 5.84 -3.16
N PRO A 37 4.13 6.51 -3.05
CA PRO A 37 3.69 7.53 -4.00
C PRO A 37 4.75 8.59 -4.30
N ASN A 38 5.48 9.06 -3.28
CA ASN A 38 6.51 10.07 -3.46
C ASN A 38 7.67 9.60 -4.34
N GLN A 39 8.17 8.39 -4.14
CA GLN A 39 9.28 7.85 -4.92
C GLN A 39 8.88 7.48 -6.36
N MET A 40 7.61 7.12 -6.56
CA MET A 40 7.13 6.59 -7.84
C MET A 40 6.48 7.63 -8.75
N ARG A 41 6.19 8.84 -8.24
CA ARG A 41 5.42 9.88 -8.94
C ARG A 41 5.97 10.22 -10.32
N ASP A 42 7.26 10.46 -10.43
CA ASP A 42 7.89 10.86 -11.69
C ASP A 42 7.82 9.73 -12.73
N TYR A 43 8.01 8.48 -12.29
CA TYR A 43 7.93 7.29 -13.15
C TYR A 43 6.51 6.96 -13.60
N VAL A 44 5.49 7.33 -12.82
CA VAL A 44 4.08 7.24 -13.25
C VAL A 44 3.76 8.34 -14.24
N ASN A 45 4.23 9.56 -13.99
CA ASN A 45 3.97 10.71 -14.85
C ASN A 45 4.63 10.58 -16.22
N ASP A 46 5.86 10.07 -16.26
CA ASP A 46 6.66 9.89 -17.47
C ASP A 46 6.34 8.61 -18.27
N GLY A 47 5.40 7.80 -17.79
CA GLY A 47 4.91 6.58 -18.44
C GLY A 47 5.79 5.33 -18.25
N THR A 48 6.82 5.38 -17.41
CA THR A 48 7.66 4.20 -17.12
C THR A 48 6.89 3.15 -16.31
N VAL A 49 6.01 3.58 -15.39
CA VAL A 49 5.18 2.70 -14.55
C VAL A 49 3.71 3.09 -14.71
N THR A 50 2.87 2.15 -15.14
CA THR A 50 1.43 2.43 -15.30
C THR A 50 0.69 2.42 -13.95
N ALA A 51 0.98 1.41 -13.13
CA ALA A 51 0.37 1.25 -11.81
C ALA A 51 1.23 0.40 -10.88
N PHE A 52 1.16 0.69 -9.58
CA PHE A 52 1.74 -0.09 -8.50
C PHE A 52 0.81 -0.07 -7.29
N ALA A 53 1.09 -0.86 -6.25
CA ALA A 53 0.26 -0.91 -5.06
C ALA A 53 1.04 -0.52 -3.79
N LEU A 54 0.34 -0.09 -2.76
CA LEU A 54 0.82 -0.05 -1.36
C LEU A 54 -0.40 0.05 -0.43
N TRP A 55 -0.30 0.76 0.67
CA TRP A 55 -1.40 1.09 1.60
C TRP A 55 -1.12 2.47 2.20
N ASN A 56 -2.13 3.09 2.82
CA ASN A 56 -1.96 4.37 3.52
C ASN A 56 -1.43 4.13 4.96
N PRO A 57 -0.18 4.53 5.29
CA PRO A 57 0.36 4.35 6.62
C PRO A 57 -0.41 5.11 7.70
N ALA A 58 -1.03 6.24 7.34
CA ALA A 58 -1.82 7.03 8.28
C ALA A 58 -3.07 6.26 8.74
N ASP A 59 -3.76 5.57 7.83
CA ASP A 59 -4.92 4.76 8.19
C ASP A 59 -4.53 3.50 8.97
N LEU A 60 -3.35 2.92 8.68
CA LEU A 60 -2.81 1.81 9.48
C LEU A 60 -2.52 2.22 10.93
N GLY A 61 -1.84 3.35 11.13
CA GLY A 61 -1.58 3.89 12.48
C GLY A 61 -2.85 4.29 13.21
N TYR A 62 -3.82 4.86 12.49
CA TYR A 62 -5.15 5.19 13.01
C TYR A 62 -5.87 3.92 13.50
N LEU A 63 -5.94 2.87 12.67
CA LEU A 63 -6.55 1.59 13.04
C LEU A 63 -5.86 0.95 14.26
N ALA A 64 -4.52 0.94 14.27
CA ALA A 64 -3.74 0.39 15.39
C ALA A 64 -4.03 1.12 16.70
N SER A 65 -4.18 2.45 16.66
CA SER A 65 -4.52 3.26 17.85
C SER A 65 -5.91 2.91 18.41
N TYR A 66 -6.91 2.73 17.54
CA TYR A 66 -8.24 2.31 17.97
C TYR A 66 -8.29 0.87 18.47
N ALA A 67 -7.53 -0.05 17.86
CA ALA A 67 -7.42 -1.42 18.34
C ALA A 67 -6.79 -1.48 19.74
N ALA A 68 -5.71 -0.72 19.96
CA ALA A 68 -5.07 -0.61 21.27
C ALA A 68 -6.02 -0.03 22.33
N LYS A 69 -6.77 1.03 21.99
CA LYS A 69 -7.80 1.58 22.88
C LYS A 69 -8.89 0.56 23.20
N ALA A 70 -9.39 -0.17 22.21
CA ALA A 70 -10.43 -1.18 22.41
C ALA A 70 -9.97 -2.32 23.33
N LEU A 71 -8.69 -2.68 23.31
CA LEU A 71 -8.09 -3.63 24.26
C LEU A 71 -8.01 -3.05 25.68
N ILE A 72 -7.51 -1.82 25.82
CA ILE A 72 -7.38 -1.14 27.13
C ILE A 72 -8.76 -0.95 27.80
N ASP A 73 -9.76 -0.56 27.02
CA ASP A 73 -11.13 -0.35 27.50
C ASP A 73 -11.89 -1.67 27.72
N GLY A 74 -11.31 -2.83 27.35
CA GLY A 74 -11.95 -4.14 27.44
C GLY A 74 -13.11 -4.35 26.44
N THR A 75 -13.22 -3.50 25.41
CA THR A 75 -14.20 -3.65 24.32
C THR A 75 -13.93 -4.92 23.50
N ILE A 76 -12.65 -5.25 23.32
CA ILE A 76 -12.20 -6.50 22.72
C ILE A 76 -11.18 -7.17 23.63
N THR A 77 -11.09 -8.49 23.53
CA THR A 77 -10.08 -9.31 24.21
C THR A 77 -8.89 -9.65 23.31
N GLY A 78 -9.00 -9.37 22.00
CA GLY A 78 -8.02 -9.77 20.99
C GLY A 78 -8.24 -11.19 20.46
N LYS A 79 -9.36 -11.82 20.80
CA LYS A 79 -9.73 -13.14 20.28
C LYS A 79 -10.42 -13.00 18.94
N GLU A 80 -10.25 -14.03 18.12
CA GLU A 80 -10.94 -14.11 16.83
C GLU A 80 -12.46 -13.99 17.01
N GLY A 81 -13.09 -13.16 16.18
CA GLY A 81 -14.51 -12.84 16.26
C GLY A 81 -14.83 -11.53 16.98
N ASP A 82 -13.92 -11.02 17.82
CA ASP A 82 -14.06 -9.71 18.46
C ASP A 82 -14.25 -8.62 17.39
N SER A 83 -15.06 -7.60 17.70
CA SER A 83 -15.35 -6.49 16.78
C SER A 83 -15.27 -5.16 17.49
N PHE A 84 -14.72 -4.14 16.83
CA PHE A 84 -14.60 -2.78 17.38
C PHE A 84 -14.75 -1.71 16.30
N LYS A 85 -15.11 -0.48 16.71
CA LYS A 85 -15.18 0.68 15.81
C LYS A 85 -13.86 1.43 15.80
N ALA A 86 -13.33 1.71 14.61
CA ALA A 86 -12.11 2.45 14.36
C ALA A 86 -12.41 3.82 13.74
N GLY A 87 -13.23 4.64 14.42
CA GLY A 87 -13.56 6.01 14.01
C GLY A 87 -14.05 6.10 12.55
N LYS A 88 -13.40 6.96 11.75
CA LYS A 88 -13.73 7.16 10.32
C LYS A 88 -13.54 5.91 9.44
N LEU A 89 -12.79 4.91 9.90
CA LEU A 89 -12.52 3.69 9.14
C LEU A 89 -13.65 2.65 9.27
N GLY A 90 -14.62 2.87 10.16
CA GLY A 90 -15.76 1.96 10.35
C GLY A 90 -15.49 0.85 11.36
N THR A 91 -16.09 -0.33 11.14
CA THR A 91 -16.00 -1.47 12.06
C THR A 91 -15.01 -2.50 11.55
N PHE A 92 -14.14 -2.97 12.44
CA PHE A 92 -13.15 -4.01 12.16
C PHE A 92 -13.39 -5.23 13.03
N LYS A 93 -12.95 -6.38 12.51
CA LYS A 93 -12.96 -7.66 13.23
C LYS A 93 -11.55 -8.11 13.53
N VAL A 94 -11.37 -8.71 14.69
CA VAL A 94 -10.18 -9.50 15.01
C VAL A 94 -10.33 -10.85 14.33
N GLY A 95 -9.41 -11.15 13.43
CA GLY A 95 -9.30 -12.44 12.76
C GLY A 95 -8.36 -13.39 13.51
N ALA A 96 -7.97 -14.46 12.82
CA ALA A 96 -7.08 -15.47 13.34
C ALA A 96 -5.77 -14.86 13.90
N LYS A 97 -5.31 -15.43 15.01
CA LYS A 97 -4.09 -15.03 15.73
C LYS A 97 -4.07 -13.54 16.13
N GLY A 98 -5.23 -12.93 16.36
CA GLY A 98 -5.33 -11.54 16.78
C GLY A 98 -5.11 -10.53 15.65
N THR A 99 -5.18 -10.96 14.39
CA THR A 99 -4.88 -10.10 13.24
C THR A 99 -6.07 -9.19 12.92
N VAL A 100 -5.83 -7.89 12.74
CA VAL A 100 -6.82 -6.96 12.21
C VAL A 100 -6.33 -6.45 10.85
N LEU A 101 -7.07 -6.77 9.79
CA LEU A 101 -6.71 -6.39 8.42
C LEU A 101 -7.25 -4.98 8.12
N LEU A 102 -6.37 -4.05 7.72
CA LEU A 102 -6.77 -2.70 7.29
C LEU A 102 -7.68 -2.74 6.05
N GLY A 103 -7.36 -3.62 5.10
CA GLY A 103 -8.07 -3.78 3.85
C GLY A 103 -7.15 -4.19 2.72
N ASP A 104 -7.67 -4.17 1.50
CA ASP A 104 -6.89 -4.46 0.29
C ASP A 104 -5.83 -3.39 0.02
N PRO A 105 -4.71 -3.75 -0.64
CA PRO A 105 -3.74 -2.77 -1.12
C PRO A 105 -4.39 -1.70 -2.01
N TYR A 106 -3.94 -0.47 -1.85
CA TYR A 106 -4.36 0.66 -2.68
C TYR A 106 -3.51 0.71 -3.96
N THR A 107 -4.18 0.73 -5.11
CA THR A 107 -3.52 0.90 -6.41
C THR A 107 -3.26 2.38 -6.70
N PHE A 108 -2.01 2.71 -6.92
CA PHE A 108 -1.56 4.03 -7.33
C PHE A 108 -1.33 4.08 -8.84
N ASP A 109 -1.92 5.08 -9.48
CA ASP A 109 -1.79 5.36 -10.90
C ASP A 109 -1.83 6.88 -11.15
N LYS A 110 -1.77 7.28 -12.42
CA LYS A 110 -1.75 8.69 -12.82
C LYS A 110 -2.99 9.48 -12.37
N SER A 111 -4.12 8.82 -12.10
CA SER A 111 -5.37 9.47 -11.67
C SER A 111 -5.38 9.86 -10.20
N ASN A 112 -4.57 9.22 -9.36
CA ASN A 112 -4.66 9.36 -7.91
C ASN A 112 -3.31 9.65 -7.21
N ILE A 113 -2.16 9.42 -7.83
CA ILE A 113 -0.84 9.49 -7.17
C ILE A 113 -0.50 10.88 -6.61
N ALA A 114 -1.09 11.94 -7.17
CA ALA A 114 -0.92 13.31 -6.68
C ALA A 114 -1.64 13.59 -5.35
N LYS A 115 -2.59 12.73 -4.94
CA LYS A 115 -3.37 12.89 -3.71
C LYS A 115 -2.64 12.40 -2.45
N PHE A 116 -1.49 11.75 -2.61
CA PHE A 116 -0.75 11.10 -1.53
C PHE A 116 0.65 11.69 -1.39
N ASN A 117 1.08 11.88 -0.15
CA ASN A 117 2.38 12.46 0.19
C ASN A 117 3.09 11.63 1.26
N PHE A 118 3.54 10.44 0.87
CA PHE A 118 4.42 9.56 1.64
C PHE A 118 5.26 8.69 0.69
#